data_AF-A0A7Z7QZ27-F1
#
_entry.id   AF-A0A7Z7QZ27-F1
#
_cell.length_a   1.000
_cell.length_b   1.000
_cell.length_c   1.000
_cell.angle_alpha   90.00
_cell.angle_beta   90.00
_cell.angle_gamma   90.00
#
_symmetry.space_group_name_H-M   'P 1'
#
loop_
_entity.id
_entity.type
_entity.pdbx_description
1 polymer ?
#
loop_
_entity_poly.entity_id
_entity_poly.type
_entity_poly.pdbx_seq_one_letter_code
_entity_poly.pdbx_strand_id
1 'polypeptide(L)'
;MDATEKLTLYLTSHYKKIDYEFLYLLSMDKLFGNKRNRLTLIDLENILGVGRVKINNTIKKFGNYLVKIKSRPTIYEISDEFLNSIIK
;
A
#
# COMPACT_ATOMS: atom_id res chain seq x y z
N MET A 1 11.41 -2.25 18.37
CA MET A 1 11.13 -1.81 17.00
C MET A 1 9.81 -1.08 16.99
N ASP A 2 9.77 0.11 16.39
CA ASP A 2 8.52 0.82 16.17
C ASP A 2 7.68 0.17 15.05
N ALA A 3 6.45 0.65 14.83
CA ALA A 3 5.54 0.08 13.83
C ALA A 3 6.09 0.19 12.40
N THR A 4 6.83 1.26 12.08
CA THR A 4 7.43 1.51 10.77
C THR A 4 8.59 0.55 10.52
N GLU A 5 9.43 0.32 11.51
CA GLU A 5 10.53 -0.65 11.45
C GLU A 5 10.01 -2.08 11.28
N LYS A 6 9.00 -2.48 12.06
CA LYS A 6 8.35 -3.81 11.93
C LYS A 6 7.80 -4.01 10.52
N LEU A 7 7.08 -3.01 10.01
CA LEU A 7 6.49 -3.04 8.69
C LEU A 7 7.57 -3.14 7.60
N THR A 8 8.60 -2.30 7.68
CA THR A 8 9.69 -2.27 6.70
C THR A 8 10.42 -3.61 6.64
N LEU A 9 10.77 -4.17 7.80
CA LEU A 9 11.45 -5.47 7.88
C LEU A 9 10.59 -6.60 7.31
N TYR A 10 9.31 -6.64 7.69
CA TYR A 10 8.39 -7.66 7.20
C TYR A 10 8.25 -7.59 5.68
N LEU A 11 7.94 -6.41 5.14
CA LEU A 11 7.66 -6.22 3.73
C LEU A 11 8.88 -6.50 2.85
N THR A 12 10.06 -6.02 3.24
CA THR A 12 11.31 -6.24 2.48
C THR A 12 11.76 -7.70 2.48
N SER A 13 11.43 -8.46 3.52
CA SER A 13 11.78 -9.88 3.65
C SER A 13 10.82 -10.83 2.91
N HIS A 14 9.57 -10.41 2.67
CA HIS A 14 8.53 -11.28 2.09
C HIS A 14 8.16 -10.94 0.64
N TYR A 15 8.48 -9.73 0.16
CA TYR A 15 8.00 -9.25 -1.13
C TYR A 15 9.13 -8.67 -2.00
N LYS A 16 8.93 -8.76 -3.32
CA LYS A 16 9.84 -8.15 -4.30
C LYS A 16 9.72 -6.62 -4.24
N LYS A 17 10.75 -5.91 -4.73
CA LYS A 17 10.87 -4.45 -4.65
C LYS A 17 9.56 -3.67 -4.86
N ILE A 18 8.97 -3.78 -6.04
CA ILE A 18 7.74 -3.05 -6.39
C ILE A 18 6.56 -3.44 -5.49
N ASP A 19 6.46 -4.71 -5.11
CA ASP A 19 5.36 -5.20 -4.29
C ASP A 19 5.46 -4.64 -2.86
N TYR A 20 6.67 -4.67 -2.28
CA TYR A 20 6.88 -4.13 -0.94
C TYR A 20 6.74 -2.61 -0.93
N GLU A 21 7.26 -1.89 -1.93
CA GLU A 21 7.13 -0.43 -2.02
C GLU A 21 5.66 0.00 -2.14
N PHE A 22 4.87 -0.73 -2.94
CA PHE A 22 3.43 -0.50 -3.06
C PHE A 22 2.69 -0.70 -1.72
N LEU A 23 2.92 -1.83 -1.05
CA LEU A 23 2.30 -2.13 0.23
C LEU A 23 2.75 -1.15 1.33
N TYR A 24 4.02 -0.75 1.29
CA TYR A 24 4.60 0.22 2.23
C TYR A 24 3.94 1.59 2.08
N LEU A 25 3.84 2.13 0.87
CA LEU A 25 3.21 3.43 0.62
C LEU A 25 1.76 3.47 1.13
N LEU A 26 0.96 2.44 0.83
CA LEU A 26 -0.42 2.38 1.30
C LEU A 26 -0.53 2.17 2.81
N SER A 27 0.41 1.46 3.42
CA SER A 27 0.47 1.30 4.87
C SER A 27 0.80 2.61 5.58
N MET A 28 1.77 3.37 5.05
CA MET A 28 2.12 4.70 5.57
C MET A 28 0.97 5.69 5.38
N ASP A 29 0.30 5.68 4.21
CA ASP A 29 -0.91 6.47 3.95
C ASP A 29 -2.05 6.14 4.92
N LYS A 30 -2.18 4.87 5.34
CA LYS A 30 -3.16 4.47 6.35
C LYS A 30 -2.77 4.91 7.76
N LEU A 31 -1.53 4.67 8.17
CA LEU A 31 -1.05 4.93 9.54
C LEU A 31 -0.91 6.43 9.83
N PHE A 32 -0.46 7.21 8.85
CA PHE A 32 -0.07 8.60 9.04
C PHE A 32 -0.78 9.58 8.09
N GLY A 33 -1.47 9.08 7.06
CA GLY A 33 -2.16 9.94 6.11
C GLY A 33 -3.42 10.60 6.68
N ASN A 34 -3.71 11.79 6.17
CA ASN A 34 -4.95 12.51 6.49
C ASN A 34 -6.02 12.17 5.44
N LYS A 35 -7.30 12.13 5.85
CA LYS A 35 -8.46 11.91 4.95
C LYS A 35 -8.45 12.82 3.70
N ARG A 36 -7.81 13.99 3.76
CA ARG A 36 -7.72 14.94 2.65
C ARG A 36 -6.59 14.66 1.65
N ASN A 37 -5.56 13.90 2.04
CA ASN A 37 -4.31 13.72 1.28
C ASN A 37 -4.02 12.24 1.01
N ARG A 38 -5.05 11.44 0.73
CA ARG A 38 -4.92 10.01 0.47
C ARG A 38 -4.29 9.76 -0.89
N LEU A 39 -3.39 8.77 -0.95
CA LEU A 39 -2.73 8.39 -2.20
C LEU A 39 -3.73 7.86 -3.23
N THR A 40 -3.82 8.53 -4.37
CA THR A 40 -4.58 8.03 -5.51
C THR A 40 -3.76 7.01 -6.28
N LEU A 41 -4.44 6.23 -7.12
CA LEU A 41 -3.75 5.28 -8.00
C LEU A 41 -2.77 5.96 -8.97
N ILE A 42 -3.06 7.20 -9.37
CA ILE A 42 -2.17 8.01 -10.21
C ILE A 42 -0.92 8.41 -9.42
N ASP A 43 -1.07 8.77 -8.14
CA ASP A 43 0.08 9.11 -7.29
C ASP A 43 0.99 7.89 -7.09
N LEU A 44 0.41 6.70 -6.89
CA LEU A 44 1.17 5.46 -6.78
C LEU A 44 1.96 5.13 -8.06
N GLU A 45 1.36 5.34 -9.25
CA GLU A 45 2.05 5.17 -10.53
C GLU A 45 3.26 6.11 -10.65
N ASN A 46 3.07 7.39 -10.29
CA ASN A 46 4.11 8.40 -10.36
C ASN A 46 5.24 8.14 -9.35
N ILE A 47 4.91 7.81 -8.10
CA ILE A 47 5.89 7.56 -7.03
C ILE A 47 6.70 6.29 -7.33
N LEU A 48 6.04 5.22 -7.76
CA LEU A 48 6.70 3.94 -8.03
C LEU A 48 7.39 3.89 -9.40
N GLY A 49 7.15 4.88 -10.27
CA GLY A 49 7.73 4.95 -11.61
C GLY A 49 7.34 3.75 -12.49
N VAL A 50 6.14 3.21 -12.30
CA VAL A 50 5.65 2.03 -13.04
C VAL A 50 4.34 2.32 -13.74
N GLY A 51 4.16 1.73 -14.92
CA GLY A 51 2.94 1.92 -15.69
C GLY A 51 1.70 1.26 -15.07
N ARG A 52 0.53 1.76 -15.47
CA ARG A 52 -0.80 1.30 -15.04
C ARG A 52 -1.00 -0.21 -15.03
N VAL A 53 -0.48 -0.93 -16.03
CA VAL A 53 -0.61 -2.39 -16.14
C VAL A 53 0.05 -3.09 -14.94
N LYS A 54 1.25 -2.65 -14.56
CA LYS A 54 1.99 -3.25 -13.46
C LYS A 54 1.30 -3.00 -12.13
N ILE A 55 0.83 -1.77 -11.91
CA ILE A 55 0.03 -1.38 -10.75
C ILE A 55 -1.27 -2.20 -10.65
N ASN A 56 -2.01 -2.34 -11.75
CA ASN A 56 -3.23 -3.14 -11.77
C ASN A 56 -2.96 -4.62 -11.44
N ASN A 57 -1.83 -5.18 -11.90
CA ASN A 57 -1.43 -6.53 -11.55
C ASN A 57 -1.08 -6.66 -10.07
N THR A 58 -0.38 -5.66 -9.49
CA THR A 58 -0.10 -5.60 -8.05
C THR A 58 -1.39 -5.51 -7.23
N ILE A 59 -2.37 -4.69 -7.64
CA ILE A 59 -3.68 -4.63 -7.00
C ILE A 59 -4.38 -5.99 -7.03
N LYS A 60 -4.39 -6.67 -8.19
CA LYS A 60 -4.99 -8.00 -8.30
C LYS A 60 -4.30 -9.01 -7.38
N LYS A 61 -2.96 -8.98 -7.32
CA LYS A 61 -2.15 -9.87 -6.50
C LYS A 61 -2.43 -9.71 -5.00
N PHE A 62 -2.62 -8.48 -4.54
CA PHE A 62 -2.82 -8.16 -3.12
C PHE A 62 -4.26 -7.74 -2.79
N GLY A 63 -5.24 -8.09 -3.62
CA GLY A 63 -6.62 -7.64 -3.46
C GLY A 63 -7.22 -7.94 -2.08
N ASN A 64 -6.81 -9.05 -1.45
CA ASN A 64 -7.24 -9.43 -0.10
C ASN A 64 -6.71 -8.51 1.00
N TYR A 65 -5.67 -7.72 0.72
CA TYR A 65 -5.09 -6.75 1.67
C TYR A 65 -5.57 -5.33 1.39
N LEU A 66 -6.41 -5.13 0.37
CA LEU A 66 -6.77 -3.80 -0.13
C LEU A 66 -8.26 -3.55 0.04
N VAL A 67 -8.59 -2.39 0.60
CA VAL A 67 -9.94 -1.85 0.70
C VAL A 67 -10.05 -0.68 -0.25
N LYS A 68 -10.99 -0.75 -1.20
CA LYS A 68 -11.24 0.36 -2.12
C LYS A 68 -12.12 1.41 -1.44
N ILE A 69 -11.59 2.62 -1.25
CA ILE A 69 -12.29 3.71 -0.54
C ILE A 69 -13.02 4.64 -1.51
N LYS A 70 -12.45 4.85 -2.70
CA LYS A 70 -13.01 5.75 -3.71
C LYS A 70 -12.73 5.23 -5.11
N SER A 71 -13.63 5.51 -6.05
CA SER A 71 -13.47 5.08 -7.44
C SER A 71 -12.93 6.17 -8.38
N ARG A 72 -13.17 7.47 -8.09
CA ARG A 72 -12.80 8.60 -8.99
C ARG A 72 -12.30 9.85 -8.23
N PRO A 73 -10.98 10.09 -8.13
CA PRO A 73 -9.90 9.17 -8.51
C PRO A 73 -9.94 7.89 -7.67
N THR A 74 -9.39 6.79 -8.20
CA THR A 74 -9.36 5.52 -7.49
C THR A 74 -8.38 5.60 -6.32
N ILE A 75 -8.84 5.24 -5.12
CA ILE A 75 -8.05 5.22 -3.88
C ILE A 75 -8.24 3.86 -3.24
N TYR A 76 -7.12 3.25 -2.86
CA TYR A 76 -7.05 2.03 -2.07
C TYR A 76 -6.43 2.33 -0.71
N GLU A 77 -6.77 1.50 0.26
CA GLU A 77 -6.19 1.50 1.59
C GLU A 77 -5.81 0.05 1.96
N ILE A 78 -4.80 -0.11 2.82
CA ILE A 78 -4.45 -1.43 3.37
C ILE A 78 -5.51 -1.86 4.41
N SER A 79 -5.91 -3.13 4.42
CA SER A 79 -6.87 -3.63 5.41
C SER A 79 -6.30 -3.59 6.83
N ASP A 80 -7.17 -3.38 7.82
CA ASP A 80 -6.76 -3.43 9.22
C ASP A 80 -6.25 -4.81 9.61
N GLU A 81 -6.77 -5.90 9.03
CA GLU A 81 -6.28 -7.24 9.31
C GLU A 81 -4.82 -7.40 8.90
N PHE A 82 -4.44 -6.89 7.72
CA PHE A 82 -3.07 -6.98 7.24
C PHE A 82 -2.10 -6.21 8.14
N LEU A 83 -2.42 -4.94 8.49
CA LEU A 83 -1.57 -4.16 9.40
C LEU A 83 -1.44 -4.81 10.78
N ASN A 84 -2.56 -5.29 11.33
CA ASN A 84 -2.56 -5.95 12.63
C ASN A 84 -1.73 -7.23 12.62
N SER A 85 -1.69 -7.97 11.52
CA SER A 85 -0.87 -9.19 11.41
C SER A 85 0.64 -8.95 11.46
N ILE A 86 1.08 -7.70 11.26
CA ILE A 86 2.50 -7.31 11.21
C ILE A 86 2.91 -6.53 12.47
N ILE A 87 2.05 -5.62 12.94
CA ILE A 87 2.42 -4.63 13.96
C ILE A 87 2.11 -5.12 15.38
N LYS A 88 1.01 -5.86 15.57
CA LYS A 88 0.63 -6.43 16.87
C LYS A 88 1.45 -7.67 17.18
#